data_AF-A0A3D5KBB8-F1
#
_entry.id   AF-A0A3D5KBB8-F1
#
_cell.length_a   1.000
_cell.length_b   1.000
_cell.length_c   1.000
_cell.angle_alpha   90.00
_cell.angle_beta   90.00
_cell.angle_gamma   90.00
#
_symmetry.space_group_name_H-M   'P 1'
#
loop_
_entity.id
_entity.type
_entity.pdbx_description
1 polymer ?
#
loop_
_entity_poly.entity_id
_entity_poly.type
_entity_poly.pdbx_seq_one_letter_code
_entity_poly.pdbx_strand_id
1 'polypeptide(L)'
;MKRFMELIVQFKFVWGLIFSATILLYSVVAMLYGETAMDFILIWQLVGITLVLGVIHLLIYGEFILRSLNTKYKAVIHFIACYIVCFVSVDILKWVDILNIKEVLVFSGVYIVIYLSLFLSLYMYYKFTGEQLNDRLAAYKQNKKLEGGEK
;
A
#
# COMPACT_ATOMS: atom_id res chain seq x y z
N MET A 1 -25.43 9.55 0.64
CA MET A 1 -25.29 8.08 0.79
C MET A 1 -24.35 7.45 -0.23
N LYS A 2 -24.53 7.65 -1.55
CA LYS A 2 -23.67 7.04 -2.59
C LYS A 2 -22.15 7.28 -2.39
N ARG A 3 -21.74 8.54 -2.23
CA ARG A 3 -20.33 8.91 -1.94
C ARG A 3 -19.75 8.29 -0.67
N PHE A 4 -20.57 8.17 0.37
CA PHE A 4 -20.16 7.57 1.63
C PHE A 4 -19.94 6.06 1.48
N MET A 5 -20.83 5.38 0.75
CA MET A 5 -20.66 3.97 0.39
C MET A 5 -19.40 3.74 -0.46
N GLU A 6 -19.16 4.60 -1.46
CA GLU A 6 -17.95 4.54 -2.29
C GLU A 6 -16.67 4.68 -1.42
N LEU A 7 -16.66 5.62 -0.49
CA LEU A 7 -15.55 5.83 0.46
C LEU A 7 -15.33 4.58 1.32
N ILE A 8 -16.38 4.01 1.91
CA ILE A 8 -16.27 2.80 2.75
C ILE A 8 -15.71 1.63 1.94
N VAL A 9 -16.19 1.43 0.72
CA VAL A 9 -15.72 0.33 -0.13
C VAL A 9 -14.25 0.52 -0.50
N GLN A 10 -13.85 1.72 -0.91
CA GLN A 10 -12.45 2.04 -1.21
C GLN A 10 -11.56 1.83 0.01
N PHE A 11 -11.98 2.32 1.18
CA PHE A 11 -11.25 2.13 2.43
C PHE A 11 -11.09 0.65 2.77
N LYS A 12 -12.17 -0.14 2.76
CA LYS A 12 -12.13 -1.57 3.07
C LYS A 12 -11.20 -2.32 2.12
N PHE A 13 -11.22 -1.97 0.85
CA PHE A 13 -10.36 -2.59 -0.16
C PHE A 13 -8.88 -2.28 0.11
N VAL A 14 -8.54 -1.00 0.28
CA VAL A 14 -7.16 -0.57 0.55
C VAL A 14 -6.65 -1.14 1.87
N TRP A 15 -7.43 -1.00 2.94
CA TRP A 15 -7.08 -1.54 4.26
C TRP A 15 -6.90 -3.06 4.21
N GLY A 16 -7.82 -3.78 3.55
CA GLY A 16 -7.72 -5.22 3.36
C GLY A 16 -6.43 -5.62 2.65
N LEU A 17 -6.05 -4.92 1.57
CA LEU A 17 -4.78 -5.16 0.87
C LEU A 17 -3.56 -4.92 1.76
N ILE A 18 -3.53 -3.81 2.49
CA ILE A 18 -2.42 -3.48 3.41
C ILE A 18 -2.31 -4.55 4.50
N PHE A 19 -3.44 -4.93 5.10
CA PHE A 19 -3.49 -5.95 6.14
C PHE A 19 -3.03 -7.31 5.61
N SER A 20 -3.58 -7.78 4.49
CA SER A 20 -3.18 -9.05 3.89
C SER A 20 -1.70 -9.08 3.50
N ALA A 21 -1.18 -8.00 2.90
CA ALA A 21 0.25 -7.91 2.59
C ALA A 21 1.13 -7.98 3.84
N THR A 22 0.68 -7.34 4.93
CA THR A 22 1.38 -7.37 6.23
C THR A 22 1.42 -8.77 6.82
N ILE A 23 0.28 -9.48 6.82
CA ILE A 23 0.19 -10.86 7.31
C ILE A 23 1.05 -11.80 6.46
N LEU A 24 1.02 -11.67 5.13
CA LEU A 24 1.85 -12.49 4.24
C LEU A 24 3.35 -12.25 4.49
N LEU A 25 3.76 -10.99 4.61
CA LEU A 25 5.15 -10.64 4.90
C LEU A 25 5.59 -11.21 6.25
N TYR A 26 4.75 -11.07 7.28
CA TYR A 26 5.04 -11.70 8.57
C TYR A 26 5.16 -13.21 8.44
N SER A 27 4.22 -13.89 7.77
CA SER A 27 4.25 -15.36 7.65
C SER A 27 5.51 -15.86 6.95
N VAL A 28 5.99 -15.15 5.93
CA VAL A 28 7.27 -15.46 5.28
C VAL A 28 8.43 -15.30 6.26
N VAL A 29 8.47 -14.22 7.02
CA VAL A 29 9.52 -13.99 8.02
C VAL A 29 9.46 -15.06 9.11
N ALA A 30 8.28 -15.32 9.69
CA ALA A 30 8.05 -16.36 10.69
C ALA A 30 8.55 -17.73 10.22
N MET A 31 8.25 -18.11 8.97
CA MET A 31 8.73 -19.36 8.37
C MET A 31 10.26 -19.42 8.33
N LEU A 32 10.95 -18.33 8.02
CA LEU A 32 12.42 -18.26 8.02
C LEU A 32 13.03 -18.43 9.43
N TYR A 33 12.27 -18.06 10.47
CA TYR A 33 12.66 -18.25 11.88
C TYR A 33 12.17 -19.56 12.49
N GLY A 34 11.46 -20.41 11.72
CA GLY A 34 10.90 -21.68 12.21
C GLY A 34 9.62 -21.53 13.04
N GLU A 35 9.03 -20.35 13.06
CA GLU A 35 7.77 -20.07 13.77
C GLU A 35 6.59 -20.53 12.92
N THR A 36 5.67 -21.29 13.52
CA THR A 36 4.51 -21.88 12.82
C THR A 36 3.18 -21.24 13.18
N ALA A 37 3.16 -20.38 14.20
CA ALA A 37 1.95 -19.71 14.68
C ALA A 37 2.22 -18.22 14.92
N MET A 38 1.20 -17.40 14.71
CA MET A 38 1.21 -15.99 15.07
C MET A 38 0.48 -15.83 16.41
N ASP A 39 1.05 -15.04 17.31
CA ASP A 39 0.35 -14.64 18.54
C ASP A 39 -0.95 -13.88 18.20
N PHE A 40 -2.03 -14.24 18.87
CA PHE A 40 -3.32 -13.58 18.74
C PHE A 40 -3.24 -12.08 19.04
N ILE A 41 -2.45 -11.68 20.05
CA ILE A 41 -2.28 -10.25 20.40
C ILE A 41 -1.62 -9.49 19.24
N LEU A 42 -0.64 -10.11 18.59
CA LEU A 42 0.06 -9.53 17.46
C LEU A 42 -0.89 -9.27 16.28
N ILE A 43 -1.84 -10.17 16.01
CA ILE A 43 -2.87 -9.98 14.97
C ILE A 43 -3.61 -8.66 15.20
N TRP A 44 -4.07 -8.40 16.43
CA TRP A 44 -4.81 -7.18 16.76
C TRP A 44 -3.96 -5.92 16.70
N GLN A 45 -2.68 -6.02 17.09
CA GLN A 45 -1.72 -4.93 16.91
C GLN A 45 -1.57 -4.57 15.43
N LEU A 46 -1.41 -5.57 14.55
CA LEU A 46 -1.32 -5.38 13.10
C LEU A 46 -2.63 -4.83 12.51
N VAL A 47 -3.80 -5.29 12.99
CA VAL A 47 -5.10 -4.71 12.60
C VAL A 47 -5.13 -3.20 12.92
N GLY A 48 -4.74 -2.81 14.12
CA GLY A 48 -4.70 -1.40 14.54
C GLY A 48 -3.77 -0.55 13.67
N ILE A 49 -2.52 -1.01 13.48
CA ILE A 49 -1.52 -0.29 12.68
C ILE A 49 -2.02 -0.13 11.23
N THR A 50 -2.45 -1.22 10.61
CA THR A 50 -2.88 -1.21 9.20
C THR A 50 -4.15 -0.41 8.97
N LEU A 51 -5.05 -0.34 9.96
CA LEU A 51 -6.23 0.52 9.92
C LEU A 51 -5.82 1.99 9.82
N VAL A 52 -4.87 2.43 10.66
CA VAL A 52 -4.34 3.80 10.61
C VAL A 52 -3.65 4.08 9.28
N LEU A 53 -2.84 3.14 8.78
CA LEU A 53 -2.19 3.26 7.47
C LEU A 53 -3.23 3.37 6.33
N GLY A 54 -4.31 2.59 6.39
CA GLY A 54 -5.42 2.67 5.42
C GLY A 54 -6.12 4.04 5.44
N VAL A 55 -6.29 4.64 6.62
CA VAL A 55 -6.84 6.00 6.75
C VAL A 55 -5.89 7.02 6.14
N ILE A 56 -4.59 6.94 6.44
CA ILE A 56 -3.57 7.81 5.84
C ILE A 56 -3.61 7.73 4.32
N HIS A 57 -3.67 6.51 3.77
CA HIS A 57 -3.75 6.30 2.34
C HIS A 57 -4.98 7.01 1.75
N LEU A 58 -6.15 6.82 2.35
CA LEU A 58 -7.39 7.44 1.91
C LEU A 58 -7.33 8.97 2.00
N LEU A 59 -6.71 9.54 3.03
CA LEU A 59 -6.60 10.99 3.18
C LEU A 59 -5.68 11.62 2.11
N ILE A 60 -4.60 10.93 1.75
CA ILE A 60 -3.59 11.44 0.79
C ILE A 60 -4.03 11.22 -0.66
N TYR A 61 -4.51 10.02 -0.97
CA TYR A 61 -4.87 9.61 -2.33
C TYR A 61 -6.36 9.73 -2.63
N GLY A 62 -7.21 9.80 -1.61
CA GLY A 62 -8.60 10.15 -1.79
C GLY A 62 -8.78 11.61 -2.23
N GLU A 63 -9.97 11.93 -2.72
CA GLU A 63 -10.29 13.26 -3.27
C GLU A 63 -10.42 14.37 -2.19
N PHE A 64 -9.93 14.14 -0.97
CA PHE A 64 -10.22 14.97 0.20
C PHE A 64 -9.21 16.11 0.41
N ILE A 65 -7.95 15.80 0.70
CA ILE A 65 -7.00 16.80 1.25
C ILE A 65 -6.03 17.33 0.18
N LEU A 66 -5.44 16.45 -0.64
CA LEU A 66 -4.32 16.81 -1.51
C LEU A 66 -4.69 16.79 -3.00
N ARG A 67 -5.93 17.12 -3.36
CA ARG A 67 -6.46 16.92 -4.72
C ARG A 67 -5.62 17.58 -5.82
N SER A 68 -5.09 18.77 -5.57
CA SER A 68 -4.27 19.55 -6.53
C SER A 68 -2.79 19.18 -6.54
N LEU A 69 -2.34 18.34 -5.61
CA LEU A 69 -0.93 18.02 -5.46
C LEU A 69 -0.50 16.94 -6.46
N ASN A 70 0.68 17.12 -7.06
CA ASN A 70 1.26 16.12 -7.96
C ASN A 70 1.49 14.79 -7.21
N THR A 71 1.19 13.68 -7.89
CA THR A 71 1.36 12.30 -7.41
C THR A 71 2.74 12.03 -6.80
N LYS A 72 3.81 12.64 -7.34
CA LYS A 72 5.17 12.48 -6.76
C LYS A 72 5.25 12.99 -5.32
N TYR A 73 4.70 14.18 -5.04
CA TYR A 73 4.71 14.73 -3.68
C TYR A 73 3.74 13.96 -2.77
N LYS A 74 2.61 13.48 -3.28
CA LYS A 74 1.72 12.57 -2.53
C LYS A 74 2.45 11.31 -2.08
N ALA A 75 3.28 10.73 -2.94
CA ALA A 75 4.07 9.54 -2.60
C ALA A 75 5.10 9.82 -1.49
N VAL A 76 5.76 10.98 -1.51
CA VAL A 76 6.68 11.40 -0.46
C VAL A 76 5.95 11.65 0.86
N ILE A 77 4.81 12.36 0.83
CA ILE A 77 4.00 12.61 2.03
C ILE A 77 3.49 11.29 2.61
N HIS A 78 3.03 10.38 1.76
CA HIS A 78 2.56 9.05 2.17
C HIS A 78 3.69 8.24 2.82
N PHE A 79 4.88 8.25 2.22
CA PHE A 79 6.06 7.60 2.78
C PHE A 79 6.38 8.14 4.18
N ILE A 80 6.47 9.47 4.34
CA ILE A 80 6.78 10.09 5.63
C ILE A 80 5.68 9.78 6.67
N ALA A 81 4.41 9.91 6.29
CA ALA A 81 3.29 9.67 7.19
C ALA A 81 3.22 8.21 7.66
N CYS A 82 3.39 7.25 6.75
CA CYS A 82 3.45 5.84 7.11
C CYS A 82 4.67 5.52 7.97
N TYR A 83 5.84 6.13 7.70
CA TYR A 83 7.02 5.95 8.53
C TYR A 83 6.77 6.39 9.97
N ILE A 84 6.19 7.59 10.16
CA ILE A 84 5.87 8.12 11.49
C ILE A 84 4.92 7.17 12.23
N VAL A 85 3.86 6.68 11.57
CA VAL A 85 2.92 5.74 12.20
C VAL A 85 3.60 4.45 12.60
N CYS A 86 4.39 3.84 11.72
CA CYS A 86 5.10 2.62 12.05
C CYS A 86 6.12 2.85 13.18
N PHE A 87 6.89 3.94 13.12
CA PHE A 87 7.90 4.28 14.12
C PHE A 87 7.29 4.52 15.51
N VAL A 88 6.20 5.29 15.59
CA VAL A 88 5.47 5.50 16.84
C VAL A 88 4.85 4.19 17.34
N SER A 89 4.34 3.35 16.44
CA SER A 89 3.74 2.07 16.82
C SER A 89 4.76 1.12 17.43
N VAL A 90 5.98 1.02 16.86
CA VAL A 90 7.01 0.13 17.42
C VAL A 90 7.51 0.58 18.79
N ASP A 91 7.52 1.89 19.07
CA ASP A 91 7.84 2.40 20.41
C ASP A 91 6.72 2.11 21.42
N ILE A 92 5.47 2.40 21.07
CA ILE A 92 4.31 2.15 21.95
C ILE A 92 4.20 0.66 22.29
N LEU A 93 4.40 -0.21 21.29
CA LEU A 93 4.31 -1.66 21.46
C LEU A 93 5.61 -2.28 22.00
N LYS A 94 6.65 -1.48 22.22
CA LYS A 94 7.97 -1.92 22.72
C LYS A 94 8.59 -3.03 21.88
N TRP A 95 8.40 -2.98 20.56
CA TRP A 95 9.02 -3.91 19.61
C TRP A 95 10.47 -3.54 19.30
N VAL A 96 10.83 -2.27 19.45
CA VAL A 96 12.16 -1.72 19.15
C VAL A 96 12.54 -0.76 20.27
N ASP A 97 13.77 -0.83 20.76
CA ASP A 97 14.30 0.18 21.67
C ASP A 97 14.72 1.43 20.88
N ILE A 98 13.91 2.48 20.95
CA ILE A 98 14.16 3.74 20.26
C ILE A 98 15.37 4.51 20.78
N LEU A 99 15.87 4.18 21.98
CA LEU A 99 17.11 4.76 22.51
C LEU A 99 18.34 4.05 21.93
N ASN A 100 18.18 2.83 21.41
CA ASN A 100 19.24 2.09 20.74
C ASN A 100 19.33 2.48 19.26
N ILE A 101 20.32 3.30 18.92
CA ILE A 101 20.51 3.80 17.55
C ILE A 101 20.68 2.67 16.51
N LYS A 102 21.23 1.52 16.89
CA LYS A 102 21.40 0.39 15.98
C LYS A 102 20.05 -0.22 15.59
N GLU A 103 19.16 -0.40 16.57
CA GLU A 103 17.84 -0.96 16.32
C GLU A 103 16.98 0.01 15.52
N VAL A 104 17.05 1.31 15.81
CA VAL A 104 16.40 2.35 15.00
C VAL A 104 16.88 2.31 13.55
N LEU A 105 18.19 2.21 13.31
CA LEU A 105 18.74 2.11 11.95
C LEU A 105 18.27 0.86 11.21
N VAL A 106 18.24 -0.29 11.89
CA VAL A 106 17.72 -1.54 11.30
C VAL A 106 16.24 -1.39 10.96
N PHE A 107 15.43 -0.85 11.88
CA PHE A 107 14.01 -0.59 11.64
C PHE A 107 13.79 0.34 10.44
N SER A 108 14.47 1.48 10.39
CA SER A 108 14.35 2.44 9.28
C SER A 108 14.78 1.81 7.96
N GLY A 109 15.86 1.03 7.95
CA GLY A 109 16.32 0.30 6.76
C GLY A 109 15.28 -0.70 6.25
N VAL A 110 14.75 -1.54 7.13
CA VAL A 110 13.70 -2.52 6.79
C VAL A 110 12.45 -1.82 6.27
N TYR A 111 12.02 -0.74 6.93
CA TYR A 111 10.87 0.05 6.49
C TYR A 111 11.06 0.58 5.06
N ILE A 112 12.21 1.19 4.76
CA ILE A 112 12.52 1.74 3.44
C ILE A 112 12.46 0.64 2.37
N VAL A 113 13.10 -0.50 2.63
CA VAL A 113 13.16 -1.62 1.69
C VAL A 113 11.75 -2.17 1.41
N ILE A 114 10.95 -2.41 2.45
CA ILE A 114 9.59 -2.93 2.29
C ILE A 114 8.72 -1.92 1.54
N TYR A 115 8.75 -0.64 1.92
CA TYR A 115 7.94 0.38 1.28
C TYR A 115 8.29 0.53 -0.19
N LEU A 116 9.58 0.61 -0.53
CA LEU A 116 10.04 0.74 -1.92
C LEU A 116 9.67 -0.50 -2.74
N SER A 117 9.80 -1.70 -2.16
CA SER A 117 9.38 -2.94 -2.80
C SER A 117 7.89 -2.94 -3.16
N LEU A 118 7.02 -2.58 -2.21
CA LEU A 118 5.58 -2.46 -2.45
C LEU A 118 5.23 -1.34 -3.44
N PHE A 119 5.90 -0.20 -3.33
CA PHE A 119 5.68 0.91 -4.26
C PHE A 119 6.07 0.54 -5.69
N LEU A 120 7.22 -0.12 -5.85
CA LEU A 120 7.72 -0.56 -7.15
C LEU A 120 6.83 -1.67 -7.73
N SER A 121 6.38 -2.63 -6.92
CA SER A 121 5.51 -3.71 -7.39
C SER A 121 4.19 -3.16 -7.93
N LEU A 122 3.57 -2.21 -7.21
CA LEU A 122 2.36 -1.53 -7.67
C LEU A 122 2.64 -0.69 -8.93
N TYR A 123 3.75 0.05 -8.97
CA TYR A 123 4.12 0.83 -10.15
C TYR A 123 4.25 -0.06 -11.40
N MET A 124 4.95 -1.18 -11.27
CA MET A 124 5.12 -2.15 -12.36
C MET A 124 3.77 -2.76 -12.77
N TYR A 125 2.96 -3.19 -11.81
CA TYR A 125 1.63 -3.74 -12.08
C TYR A 125 0.75 -2.77 -12.87
N TYR A 126 0.66 -1.51 -12.43
CA TYR A 126 -0.13 -0.49 -13.11
C TYR A 126 0.44 -0.10 -14.47
N LYS A 127 1.75 -0.05 -14.62
CA LYS A 127 2.40 0.21 -15.91
C LYS A 127 2.03 -0.86 -16.94
N PHE A 128 2.23 -2.14 -16.60
CA PHE A 128 1.89 -3.25 -17.50
C PHE A 128 0.40 -3.32 -17.81
N THR A 129 -0.46 -3.12 -16.80
CA THR A 129 -1.92 -3.12 -17.02
C THR A 129 -2.33 -1.97 -17.94
N GLY A 130 -1.73 -0.79 -17.77
CA GLY A 130 -1.96 0.37 -18.63
C GLY A 130 -1.53 0.14 -20.08
N GLU A 131 -0.37 -0.46 -20.29
CA GLU A 131 0.13 -0.86 -21.62
C GLU A 131 -0.84 -1.85 -22.28
N GLN A 132 -1.26 -2.90 -21.56
CA GLN A 132 -2.20 -3.90 -22.07
C GLN A 132 -3.57 -3.29 -22.46
N LEU A 133 -4.09 -2.36 -21.67
CA LEU A 133 -5.33 -1.65 -21.97
C LEU A 133 -5.18 -0.78 -23.23
N ASN A 134 -4.03 -0.11 -23.38
CA ASN A 134 -3.75 0.72 -24.54
C ASN A 134 -3.66 -0.11 -25.83
N ASP A 135 -3.01 -1.27 -25.77
CA ASP A 135 -2.91 -2.21 -26.91
C ASP A 135 -4.28 -2.72 -27.36
N ARG A 136 -5.14 -3.11 -26.40
CA ARG A 136 -6.52 -3.52 -26.69
C ARG A 136 -7.33 -2.38 -27.31
N LEU A 137 -7.15 -1.16 -26.83
CA LEU A 137 -7.84 0.02 -27.37
C LEU A 137 -7.37 0.34 -28.80
N ALA A 138 -6.08 0.16 -29.08
CA ALA A 138 -5.52 0.33 -30.42
C ALA A 138 -6.08 -0.72 -31.39
N ALA A 139 -6.10 -2.00 -30.99
CA ALA A 139 -6.69 -3.09 -31.77
C ALA A 139 -8.18 -2.85 -32.06
N TYR A 140 -8.96 -2.43 -31.06
CA TYR A 140 -10.37 -2.07 -31.23
C TYR A 140 -10.57 -0.93 -32.23
N LYS A 141 -9.76 0.12 -32.16
CA LYS A 141 -9.82 1.26 -33.11
C LYS A 141 -9.45 0.83 -34.54
N GLN A 142 -8.49 -0.08 -34.70
CA GLN A 142 -8.09 -0.60 -36.00
C GLN A 142 -9.20 -1.46 -36.62
N ASN A 143 -9.78 -2.39 -35.85
CA ASN A 143 -10.87 -3.24 -36.33
C ASN A 143 -12.12 -2.42 -36.72
N LYS A 144 -12.46 -1.40 -35.93
CA LYS A 144 -13.57 -0.50 -36.25
C LYS A 144 -13.34 0.31 -37.54
N LYS A 145 -12.09 0.68 -37.85
CA LYS A 145 -11.75 1.36 -39.11
C LYS A 145 -11.86 0.43 -40.32
N LEU A 146 -11.49 -0.85 -40.15
CA LEU A 146 -11.63 -1.87 -41.19
C LEU A 146 -13.11 -2.14 -41.50
N GLU A 147 -13.95 -2.34 -40.48
CA GLU A 147 -15.40 -2.53 -40.65
C GLU A 147 -16.13 -1.28 -41.20
N GLY A 148 -15.61 -0.08 -40.90
CA GLY A 148 -16.15 1.19 -41.41
C GLY A 148 -15.69 1.57 -42.82
N GLY A 149 -14.65 0.92 -43.35
CA GLY A 149 -14.11 1.13 -44.70
C GLY A 149 -14.63 0.15 -45.75
N GLU A 150 -15.45 -0.83 -45.37
CA GLU A 150 -16.15 -1.77 -46.28
C GLU A 150 -17.53 -1.24 -46.74
N LYS A 151 -17.80 0.06 -46.61
CA LYS A 151 -18.99 0.73 -47.16
C LYS A 151 -18.58 1.77 -48.20
#